data_AF-A0A2W2HXC0-F1
#
_entry.id   AF-A0A2W2HXC0-F1
#
_cell.length_a   1.000
_cell.length_b   1.000
_cell.length_c   1.000
_cell.angle_alpha   90.00
_cell.angle_beta   90.00
_cell.angle_gamma   90.00
#
_symmetry.space_group_name_H-M   'P 1'
#
loop_
_entity.id
_entity.type
_entity.pdbx_description
1 polymer ?
#
loop_
_entity_poly.entity_id
_entity_poly.type
_entity_poly.pdbx_seq_one_letter_code
_entity_poly.pdbx_strand_id
1 'polypeptide(L)'
;MGQAGHRLPALPGEEQDDSGVAQRDDDRHWFLAGAVYINRRDSALLVHARLGSSSWTLNLGHPLAWLLLGVLAITLIVLAGLALAGVVDLPEKHGLFRPCPARNSRE
;
A
#
# COMPACT_ATOMS: atom_id res chain seq x y z
N MET A 1 16.19 8.11 -8.94
CA MET A 1 15.50 9.33 -9.41
C MET A 1 14.81 9.96 -8.21
N GLY A 2 15.30 11.08 -7.68
CA GLY A 2 14.71 11.77 -6.53
C GLY A 2 13.72 12.84 -6.99
N GLN A 3 12.45 12.72 -6.61
CA GLN A 3 11.34 13.58 -7.07
C GLN A 3 11.07 14.81 -6.19
N ALA A 4 11.89 15.07 -5.17
CA ALA A 4 11.75 16.24 -4.30
C ALA A 4 12.51 17.43 -4.89
N GLY A 5 11.98 17.98 -5.99
CA GLY A 5 12.60 19.03 -6.80
C GLY A 5 13.33 20.14 -6.02
N HIS A 6 14.43 20.62 -6.61
CA HIS A 6 15.21 21.73 -6.08
C HIS A 6 14.43 23.03 -6.28
N ARG A 7 14.28 23.88 -5.24
CA ARG A 7 13.71 25.23 -5.44
C ARG A 7 14.63 26.05 -6.33
N LEU A 8 14.07 26.64 -7.37
CA LEU A 8 14.75 27.67 -8.16
C LEU A 8 14.81 28.96 -7.32
N PRO A 9 15.89 29.75 -7.44
CA PRO A 9 15.95 31.06 -6.82
C PRO A 9 14.80 31.93 -7.34
N ALA A 10 14.08 32.61 -6.43
CA ALA A 10 13.06 33.57 -6.83
C ALA A 10 13.70 34.69 -7.65
N LEU A 11 13.11 35.02 -8.80
CA LEU A 11 13.59 36.13 -9.61
C LEU A 11 13.12 37.47 -9.00
N PRO A 12 13.93 38.54 -9.12
CA PRO A 12 13.55 39.84 -8.58
C PRO A 12 12.29 40.38 -9.27
N GLY A 13 11.21 40.54 -8.50
CA GLY A 13 9.91 41.01 -8.99
C GLY A 13 8.80 39.96 -8.97
N GLU A 14 9.13 38.69 -8.65
CA GLU A 14 8.12 37.65 -8.44
C GLU A 14 7.57 37.76 -7.01
N GLU A 15 6.28 38.09 -6.88
CA GLU A 15 5.57 37.91 -5.61
C GLU A 15 5.55 36.41 -5.33
N GLN A 16 5.96 36.03 -4.11
CA GLN A 16 6.01 34.65 -3.67
C GLN A 16 4.60 34.08 -3.77
N ASP A 17 4.34 33.34 -4.85
CA ASP A 17 3.04 32.70 -5.06
C ASP A 17 2.88 31.69 -3.92
N ASP A 18 2.10 32.06 -2.91
CA ASP A 18 1.66 31.18 -1.82
C ASP A 18 0.65 30.19 -2.38
N SER A 19 1.09 29.42 -3.37
CA SER A 19 0.37 28.34 -4.02
C SER A 19 0.04 27.19 -3.04
N GLY A 20 0.30 27.36 -1.74
CA GLY A 20 0.21 26.31 -0.72
C GLY A 20 1.25 25.22 -0.88
N VAL A 21 2.08 25.27 -1.93
CA VAL A 21 3.21 24.38 -2.20
C VAL A 21 4.48 24.91 -1.52
N ALA A 22 4.34 25.36 -0.26
CA ALA A 22 5.42 25.17 0.68
C ALA A 22 5.72 23.66 0.70
N GLN A 23 6.97 23.23 0.85
CA GLN A 23 7.25 21.85 1.19
C GLN A 23 6.57 21.64 2.54
N ARG A 24 5.34 21.14 2.50
CA ARG A 24 4.47 21.02 3.65
C ARG A 24 5.26 20.12 4.58
N ASP A 25 5.51 20.60 5.79
CA ASP A 25 6.15 19.80 6.83
C ASP A 25 5.19 18.66 7.18
N ASP A 26 5.19 17.65 6.32
CA ASP A 26 4.37 16.46 6.38
C ASP A 26 5.06 15.39 7.23
N ASP A 27 6.34 15.59 7.56
CA ASP A 27 7.17 14.71 8.39
C ASP A 27 6.55 14.52 9.78
N ARG A 28 5.86 15.53 10.32
CA ARG A 28 5.10 15.42 11.59
C ARG A 28 3.94 14.42 11.55
N HIS A 29 3.43 14.07 10.36
CA HIS A 29 2.32 13.14 10.17
C HIS A 29 2.81 11.74 9.80
N TRP A 30 4.13 11.55 9.67
CA TRP A 30 4.75 10.25 9.44
C TRP A 30 5.12 9.60 10.77
N PHE A 31 4.57 8.43 11.00
CA PHE A 31 4.78 7.61 12.18
C PHE A 31 5.49 6.31 11.80
N LEU A 32 5.97 5.58 12.81
CA LEU A 32 6.57 4.26 12.63
C LEU A 32 7.77 4.31 11.65
N ALA A 33 8.69 5.25 11.88
CA ALA A 33 9.85 5.50 11.02
C ALA A 33 9.52 5.75 9.54
N GLY A 34 8.36 6.36 9.25
CA GLY A 34 7.93 6.68 7.89
C GLY A 34 7.13 5.56 7.20
N ALA A 35 6.61 4.59 7.94
CA ALA A 35 5.73 3.55 7.41
C ALA A 35 4.26 3.98 7.37
N VAL A 36 3.82 4.71 8.38
CA VAL A 36 2.40 5.05 8.58
C VAL A 36 2.22 6.55 8.42
N TYR A 37 1.23 6.96 7.63
CA TYR A 37 0.88 8.37 7.45
C TYR A 37 -0.53 8.63 7.98
N ILE A 38 -0.69 9.64 8.84
CA ILE A 38 -1.99 10.02 9.41
C ILE A 38 -2.16 11.54 9.37
N ASN A 39 -3.01 12.02 8.45
CA ASN A 39 -3.35 13.44 8.36
C ASN A 39 -4.81 13.64 7.95
N ARG A 40 -5.66 14.05 8.90
CA ARG A 40 -7.09 14.31 8.64
C ARG A 40 -7.34 15.60 7.83
N ARG A 41 -6.37 16.50 7.77
CA ARG A 41 -6.47 17.77 7.01
C ARG A 41 -6.03 17.61 5.56
N ASP A 42 -5.53 16.45 5.18
CA ASP A 42 -5.13 16.13 3.82
C ASP A 42 -6.17 15.21 3.18
N SER A 43 -6.69 15.62 2.02
CA SER A 43 -7.65 14.87 1.23
C SER A 43 -7.01 13.78 0.37
N ALA A 44 -5.67 13.71 0.30
CA ALA A 44 -4.97 12.65 -0.40
C ALA A 44 -5.26 11.29 0.28
N LEU A 45 -5.72 10.32 -0.52
CA LEU A 45 -5.95 8.95 -0.06
C LEU A 45 -4.66 8.13 -0.03
N LEU A 46 -3.84 8.30 -1.07
CA LEU A 46 -2.58 7.59 -1.25
C LEU A 46 -1.44 8.60 -1.22
N VAL A 47 -0.44 8.31 -0.41
CA VAL A 47 0.76 9.12 -0.24
C VAL A 47 1.97 8.26 -0.56
N HIS A 48 2.98 8.83 -1.22
CA HIS A 48 4.21 8.10 -1.52
C HIS A 48 4.93 7.71 -0.22
N ALA A 49 5.22 6.43 -0.04
CA ALA A 49 5.85 5.93 1.18
C ALA A 49 7.33 6.34 1.24
N ARG A 50 7.82 6.60 2.46
CA ARG A 50 9.24 6.90 2.70
C ARG A 50 10.12 5.64 2.67
N LEU A 51 9.57 4.49 3.05
CA LEU A 51 10.29 3.22 3.25
C LEU A 51 10.50 2.36 1.98
N GLY A 52 10.47 2.97 0.81
CA GLY A 52 10.74 2.27 -0.44
C GLY A 52 10.40 3.15 -1.63
N SER A 53 11.30 3.23 -2.60
CA SER A 53 11.21 4.18 -3.71
C SER A 53 9.96 4.01 -4.58
N SER A 54 9.22 2.91 -4.46
CA SER A 54 8.06 2.58 -5.31
C SER A 54 6.77 2.27 -4.53
N SER A 55 6.75 2.46 -3.21
CA SER A 55 5.61 2.07 -2.37
C SER A 55 4.67 3.24 -2.13
N TRP A 56 3.37 2.97 -2.11
CA TRP A 56 2.32 3.93 -1.74
C TRP A 56 1.69 3.47 -0.43
N THR A 57 1.37 4.42 0.46
CA THR A 57 0.69 4.18 1.73
C THR A 57 -0.64 4.91 1.76
N LEU A 58 -1.60 4.38 2.52
CA LEU A 58 -2.89 5.03 2.73
C LEU A 58 -2.77 6.10 3.83
N ASN A 59 -3.41 7.24 3.62
CA ASN A 59 -3.61 8.22 4.67
C ASN A 59 -4.71 7.75 5.64
N LEU A 60 -4.31 7.23 6.80
CA LEU A 60 -5.25 6.75 7.82
C LEU A 60 -6.01 7.87 8.54
N GLY A 61 -5.69 9.13 8.26
CA GLY A 61 -6.50 10.27 8.69
C GLY A 61 -7.77 10.46 7.86
N HIS A 62 -7.87 9.80 6.70
CA HIS A 62 -8.95 9.99 5.75
C HIS A 62 -10.10 8.98 5.96
N PRO A 63 -11.37 9.42 6.08
CA PRO A 63 -12.50 8.52 6.33
C PRO A 63 -12.69 7.48 5.22
N LEU A 64 -12.44 7.87 3.96
CA LEU A 64 -12.52 6.94 2.83
C LEU A 64 -11.42 5.85 2.86
N ALA A 65 -10.26 6.10 3.47
CA ALA A 65 -9.24 5.06 3.63
C ALA A 65 -9.74 3.94 4.55
N TRP A 66 -10.43 4.29 5.65
CA TRP A 66 -11.08 3.32 6.54
C TRP A 66 -12.24 2.60 5.87
N LEU A 67 -13.03 3.29 5.04
CA LEU A 67 -14.09 2.65 4.26
C LEU A 67 -13.50 1.59 3.32
N LEU A 68 -12.45 1.92 2.56
CA LEU A 68 -11.77 0.98 1.68
C LEU A 68 -11.18 -0.22 2.43
N LEU A 69 -10.52 0.02 3.57
CA LEU A 69 -10.00 -1.04 4.43
C LEU A 69 -11.13 -1.91 4.99
N GLY A 70 -12.26 -1.31 5.39
CA GLY A 70 -13.44 -2.02 5.89
C GLY A 70 -14.07 -2.89 4.82
N VAL A 71 -14.27 -2.37 3.61
CA VAL A 71 -14.78 -3.16 2.47
C VAL A 71 -13.85 -4.32 2.17
N LEU A 72 -12.54 -4.06 2.06
CA LEU A 72 -11.55 -5.11 1.82
C LEU A 72 -11.59 -6.19 2.91
N ALA A 73 -11.63 -5.80 4.19
CA ALA A 73 -11.69 -6.74 5.31
C ALA A 73 -12.99 -7.58 5.28
N ILE A 74 -14.14 -6.96 5.04
CA ILE A 74 -15.43 -7.65 4.94
C ILE A 74 -15.40 -8.65 3.76
N THR A 75 -14.94 -8.23 2.59
CA THR A 75 -14.82 -9.11 1.43
C THR A 75 -13.95 -10.33 1.74
N LEU A 76 -12.79 -10.14 2.38
CA LEU A 76 -11.91 -11.24 2.76
C LEU A 76 -12.56 -12.18 3.79
N ILE A 77 -13.27 -11.64 4.78
CA ILE A 77 -13.99 -12.44 5.79
C ILE A 77 -15.10 -13.26 5.14
N VAL A 78 -15.88 -12.65 4.24
CA VAL A 78 -16.96 -13.34 3.52
C VAL A 78 -16.38 -14.46 2.66
N LEU A 79 -15.33 -14.17 1.89
CA LEU A 79 -14.68 -15.20 1.06
C LEU A 79 -14.11 -16.34 1.91
N ALA A 80 -13.46 -16.03 3.03
CA ALA A 80 -12.95 -17.04 3.96
C ALA A 80 -14.10 -17.86 4.57
N GLY A 81 -15.20 -17.23 4.94
CA GLY A 81 -16.40 -17.91 5.44
C GLY A 81 -17.03 -18.85 4.41
N LEU A 82 -17.17 -18.40 3.15
CA LEU A 82 -17.69 -19.21 2.05
C LEU A 82 -16.78 -20.41 1.73
N ALA A 83 -15.46 -20.20 1.78
CA ALA A 83 -14.48 -21.26 1.65
C ALA A 83 -14.59 -22.31 2.77
N LEU A 84 -14.68 -21.86 4.03
CA LEU A 84 -14.84 -22.75 5.19
C LEU A 84 -16.18 -23.49 5.18
N ALA A 85 -17.23 -22.87 4.63
CA ALA A 85 -18.54 -23.50 4.47
C ALA A 85 -18.62 -24.50 3.31
N GLY A 86 -17.54 -24.66 2.52
CA GLY A 86 -17.52 -25.55 1.35
C GLY A 86 -18.35 -25.03 0.16
N VAL A 87 -18.72 -23.76 0.16
CA VAL A 87 -19.44 -23.10 -0.96
C VAL A 87 -18.46 -22.73 -2.09
N VAL A 88 -17.19 -22.52 -1.74
CA VAL A 88 -16.11 -22.23 -2.69
C VAL A 88 -15.09 -23.36 -2.61
N ASP A 89 -14.98 -24.14 -3.70
CA ASP A 89 -13.90 -25.09 -3.87
C ASP A 89 -12.59 -24.33 -4.09
N LEU A 90 -11.69 -24.38 -3.11
CA LEU A 90 -10.33 -23.91 -3.35
C LEU A 90 -9.62 -24.92 -4.26
N PRO A 91 -8.82 -24.46 -5.24
CA PRO A 91 -8.04 -25.36 -6.06
C PRO A 91 -7.16 -26.22 -5.16
N GLU A 92 -7.23 -27.54 -5.34
CA GLU A 92 -6.33 -28.44 -4.64
C GLU A 92 -4.89 -28.00 -4.93
N LYS A 93 -4.11 -27.86 -3.85
CA LYS A 93 -2.67 -27.69 -3.93
C LYS A 93 -2.09 -28.97 -4.55
N HIS A 94 -2.00 -29.02 -5.88
CA HIS A 94 -1.35 -30.12 -6.56
C HIS A 94 0.12 -30.05 -6.16
N GLY A 95 0.54 -30.97 -5.27
CA GLY A 95 1.92 -31.08 -4.83
C GLY A 95 2.79 -31.28 -6.06
N LEU A 96 3.62 -30.27 -6.37
CA LEU A 96 4.55 -30.30 -7.51
C LEU A 96 5.58 -31.43 -7.41
N PHE A 97 5.70 -32.06 -6.24
CA PHE A 97 6.55 -33.22 -5.98
C PHE A 97 5.77 -34.51 -6.18
N ARG A 98 5.73 -35.00 -7.41
CA ARG A 98 5.51 -36.43 -7.65
C ARG A 98 6.83 -37.16 -7.41
N PRO A 99 6.95 -38.04 -6.39
CA PRO A 99 8.14 -38.87 -6.27
C PRO A 99 8.27 -39.74 -7.54
N CYS A 100 9.48 -39.79 -8.11
CA CYS A 100 9.79 -40.60 -9.28
C CYS A 100 9.49 -42.07 -8.97
N PRO A 101 8.77 -42.82 -9.84
CA PRO A 101 8.52 -44.22 -9.59
C PRO A 101 9.85 -44.98 -9.59
N ALA A 102 10.17 -45.62 -8.46
CA ALA A 102 11.31 -46.52 -8.35
C ALA A 102 11.13 -47.66 -9.35
N ARG A 103 12.00 -47.71 -10.36
CA ARG A 103 12.10 -48.82 -11.32
C ARG A 103 12.54 -50.07 -10.56
N ASN A 104 11.60 -50.98 -10.30
CA ASN A 104 11.89 -52.30 -9.72
C ASN A 104 12.66 -53.13 -10.76
N SER A 105 14.00 -53.16 -10.65
CA SER A 105 14.85 -54.05 -11.44
C SER A 105 15.01 -55.36 -10.67
N ARG A 106 14.08 -56.29 -10.89
CA ARG A 106 14.34 -57.72 -10.66
C ARG A 106 14.39 -58.39 -12.03
N GLU A 107 15.60 -58.65 -12.49
CA GLU A 107 15.98 -59.72 -13.41
C GLU A 107 17.32 -60.27 -12.90
#